data_AF-A0A946FMA2-F1
#
_entry.id   AF-A0A946FMA2-F1
#
_cell.length_a   1.000
_cell.length_b   1.000
_cell.length_c   1.000
_cell.angle_alpha   90.00
_cell.angle_beta   90.00
_cell.angle_gamma   90.00
#
_symmetry.space_group_name_H-M   'P 1'
#
loop_
_entity.id
_entity.type
_entity.pdbx_description
1 polymer ?
#
loop_
_entity_poly.entity_id
_entity_poly.type
_entity_poly.pdbx_seq_one_letter_code
_entity_poly.pdbx_strand_id
1 'polypeptide(L)'
;MIRTQVDGDEAAPETPPMSQMEIATPLPIDQIVHADWSVNPKRRWLVRIERQGDSWQVHAPELVGDLSTLLDRITAKAQGGKSLLGLDLPIGAPRFWAKKAQIEEFLPLLKALGNPPWEDFYNPALTIAEIGPRRPFYPARPGGTKQAHLVQGLGADSMDDLCRRVDFNAEGKRAATPLFWTLGAAQVGKAALSFWRQVLQPALLAPSPPAVWPFDGTLSDLTSQNSLTIC
;
A
#
# COMPACT_ATOMS: atom_id res chain seq x y z
N MET A 1 -70.42 5.92 38.86
CA MET A 1 -69.31 5.15 39.47
C MET A 1 -68.09 5.36 38.58
N ILE A 2 -67.12 6.14 39.09
CA ILE A 2 -65.67 6.15 38.76
C ILE A 2 -65.19 6.71 37.39
N ARG A 3 -64.47 7.86 37.51
CA ARG A 3 -63.23 8.39 36.86
C ARG A 3 -62.80 7.83 35.49
N THR A 4 -62.30 8.62 34.54
CA THR A 4 -60.96 9.28 34.52
C THR A 4 -60.91 10.37 33.43
N GLN A 5 -60.50 11.61 33.74
CA GLN A 5 -59.13 12.16 33.76
C GLN A 5 -58.56 12.46 32.36
N VAL A 6 -58.58 13.76 32.06
CA VAL A 6 -57.81 14.47 31.03
C VAL A 6 -56.36 14.52 31.51
N ASP A 7 -55.40 14.22 30.64
CA ASP A 7 -54.14 14.95 30.49
C ASP A 7 -53.36 14.32 29.33
N GLY A 8 -53.16 15.13 28.29
CA GLY A 8 -52.21 14.84 27.23
C GLY A 8 -50.82 15.28 27.70
N ASP A 9 -49.91 14.32 27.77
CA ASP A 9 -48.48 14.58 27.83
C ASP A 9 -47.84 13.73 26.73
N GLU A 10 -47.60 14.37 25.59
CA GLU A 10 -46.95 13.77 24.43
C GLU A 10 -45.47 13.68 24.75
N ALA A 11 -45.04 12.51 25.25
CA ALA A 11 -43.63 12.24 25.51
C ALA A 11 -42.81 12.42 24.23
N ALA A 12 -41.87 13.38 24.28
CA ALA A 12 -40.89 13.59 23.23
C ALA A 12 -40.10 12.29 22.96
N PRO A 13 -39.74 11.99 21.70
CA PRO A 13 -38.97 10.80 21.39
C PRO A 13 -37.59 10.90 22.06
N GLU A 14 -37.26 9.91 22.89
CA GLU A 14 -35.94 9.77 23.51
C GLU A 14 -34.86 9.74 22.43
N THR A 15 -33.97 10.73 22.47
CA THR A 15 -32.76 10.77 21.67
C THR A 15 -31.91 9.54 22.03
N PRO A 16 -31.53 8.67 21.07
CA PRO A 16 -30.65 7.56 21.39
C PRO A 16 -29.32 8.10 21.93
N PRO A 17 -28.72 7.47 22.95
CA PRO A 17 -27.45 7.92 23.48
C PRO A 17 -26.41 7.93 22.36
N MET A 18 -25.72 9.06 22.20
CA MET A 18 -24.52 9.13 21.36
C MET A 18 -23.63 7.96 21.75
N SER A 19 -23.40 7.03 20.82
CA SER A 19 -22.44 5.95 20.99
C SER A 19 -21.16 6.58 21.49
N GLN A 20 -20.69 6.17 22.68
CA GLN A 20 -19.32 6.43 23.08
C GLN A 20 -18.45 5.94 21.93
N MET A 21 -17.89 6.86 21.15
CA MET A 21 -16.79 6.54 20.27
C MET A 21 -15.71 6.02 21.21
N GLU A 22 -15.48 4.71 21.20
CA GLU A 22 -14.26 4.15 21.76
C GLU A 22 -13.13 4.95 21.12
N ILE A 23 -12.45 5.76 21.94
CA ILE A 23 -11.21 6.39 21.52
C ILE A 23 -10.29 5.21 21.28
N ALA A 24 -10.09 4.87 20.01
CA ALA A 24 -9.24 3.76 19.62
C ALA A 24 -7.93 3.87 20.40
N THR A 25 -7.60 2.82 21.14
CA THR A 25 -6.33 2.75 21.87
C THR A 25 -5.22 3.16 20.89
N PRO A 26 -4.39 4.16 21.21
CA PRO A 26 -3.37 4.62 20.27
C PRO A 26 -2.52 3.42 19.84
N LEU A 27 -2.32 3.26 18.53
CA LEU A 27 -1.43 2.22 18.02
C LEU A 27 -0.07 2.36 18.72
N PRO A 28 0.55 1.25 19.19
CA PRO A 28 1.81 1.30 19.91
C PRO A 28 2.97 1.57 18.93
N ILE A 29 3.04 2.81 18.44
CA ILE A 29 4.02 3.29 17.49
C ILE A 29 4.81 4.41 18.16
N ASP A 30 6.12 4.28 18.12
CA ASP A 30 7.06 5.28 18.66
C ASP A 30 7.63 6.15 17.53
N GLN A 31 7.64 5.62 16.31
CA GLN A 31 8.16 6.28 15.14
C GLN A 31 7.31 6.01 13.90
N ILE A 32 6.95 7.07 13.18
CA ILE A 32 6.39 6.98 11.82
C ILE A 32 7.45 7.50 10.86
N VAL A 33 7.71 6.75 9.80
CA VAL A 33 8.50 7.19 8.67
C VAL A 33 7.59 7.17 7.45
N HIS A 34 7.45 8.29 6.78
CA HIS A 34 6.76 8.34 5.49
C HIS A 34 7.79 8.57 4.39
N ALA A 35 7.76 7.74 3.35
CA ALA A 35 8.68 7.84 2.22
C ALA A 35 7.93 8.17 0.92
N ASP A 36 8.34 9.26 0.27
CA ASP A 36 8.02 9.54 -1.14
C ASP A 36 9.07 8.86 -2.02
N TRP A 37 8.61 8.06 -2.98
CA TRP A 37 9.46 7.13 -3.71
C TRP A 37 9.45 7.38 -5.21
N SER A 38 10.66 7.36 -5.78
CA SER A 38 10.86 7.50 -7.22
C SER A 38 11.86 6.47 -7.72
N VAL A 39 11.82 6.18 -9.02
CA VAL A 39 12.90 5.46 -9.70
C VAL A 39 14.22 6.22 -9.59
N ASN A 40 14.17 7.56 -9.60
CA ASN A 40 15.37 8.40 -9.45
C ASN A 40 15.78 8.49 -7.96
N PRO A 41 16.96 8.00 -7.56
CA PRO A 41 17.41 8.04 -6.17
C PRO A 41 17.45 9.45 -5.55
N LYS A 42 17.69 10.49 -6.36
CA LYS A 42 17.71 11.90 -5.91
C LYS A 42 16.32 12.47 -5.62
N ARG A 43 15.26 11.69 -5.87
CA ARG A 43 13.86 12.05 -5.63
C ARG A 43 13.19 11.05 -4.68
N ARG A 44 13.98 10.36 -3.86
CA ARG A 44 13.48 9.52 -2.79
C ARG A 44 13.68 10.27 -1.49
N TRP A 45 12.58 10.66 -0.89
CA TRP A 45 12.58 11.46 0.32
C TRP A 45 11.88 10.70 1.42
N LEU A 46 12.31 10.90 2.65
CA LEU A 46 11.59 10.42 3.81
C LEU A 46 11.42 11.55 4.83
N VAL A 47 10.33 11.48 5.58
CA VAL A 47 10.08 12.30 6.75
C VAL A 47 9.92 11.36 7.92
N ARG A 48 10.60 11.67 9.01
CA ARG A 48 10.48 10.95 10.28
C ARG A 48 9.65 11.75 11.25
N ILE A 49 8.78 11.07 11.96
CA ILE A 49 7.90 11.61 12.99
C ILE A 49 8.10 10.73 14.23
N GLU A 50 8.52 11.33 15.32
CA GLU A 50 8.89 10.63 16.55
C GLU A 50 7.94 11.01 17.68
N ARG A 51 7.56 10.03 18.50
CA ARG A 51 6.74 10.27 19.68
C ARG A 51 7.59 10.89 20.80
N GLN A 52 7.11 12.00 21.37
CA GLN A 52 7.72 12.73 22.48
C GLN A 52 6.68 12.86 23.60
N GLY A 53 6.64 11.87 24.50
CA GLY A 53 5.59 11.74 25.50
C GLY A 53 4.20 11.59 24.85
N ASP A 54 3.34 12.57 25.10
CA ASP A 54 1.98 12.64 24.53
C ASP A 54 1.91 13.44 23.22
N SER A 55 3.05 13.88 22.69
CA SER A 55 3.15 14.69 21.47
C SER A 55 3.96 13.98 20.37
N TRP A 56 3.97 14.56 19.17
CA TRP A 56 4.76 14.09 18.03
C TRP A 56 5.69 15.19 17.53
N GLN A 57 6.95 14.84 17.29
CA GLN A 57 7.92 15.72 16.66
C GLN A 57 8.13 15.32 15.20
N VAL A 58 7.87 16.25 14.28
CA VAL A 58 8.15 16.06 12.85
C VAL A 58 9.54 16.58 12.53
N HIS A 59 10.37 15.75 11.92
CA HIS A 59 11.72 16.14 11.49
C HIS A 59 11.71 16.67 10.06
N ALA A 60 12.75 17.43 9.69
CA ALA A 60 12.93 17.88 8.32
C ALA A 60 13.03 16.68 7.35
N PRO A 61 12.46 16.78 6.13
CA PRO A 61 12.62 15.76 5.11
C PRO A 61 14.10 15.53 4.77
N GLU A 62 14.49 14.28 4.61
CA GLU A 62 15.83 13.88 4.20
C GLU A 62 15.78 12.93 3.00
N LEU A 63 16.87 12.88 2.23
CA LEU A 63 17.02 11.89 1.17
C LEU A 63 17.13 10.49 1.77
N VAL A 64 16.51 9.50 1.12
CA VAL A 64 16.55 8.10 1.56
C VAL A 64 17.99 7.58 1.71
N GLY A 65 18.91 7.97 0.82
CA GLY A 65 20.31 7.53 0.87
C GLY A 65 20.50 6.07 0.45
N ASP A 66 21.46 5.38 1.09
CA ASP A 66 21.75 3.98 0.80
C ASP A 66 20.60 3.06 1.22
N LEU A 67 20.18 2.20 0.28
CA LEU A 67 19.08 1.25 0.46
C LEU A 67 19.49 0.04 1.28
N SER A 68 20.77 -0.36 1.22
CA SER A 68 21.26 -1.57 1.90
C SER A 68 21.13 -1.47 3.43
N THR A 69 21.13 -0.25 3.95
CA THR A 69 21.00 0.06 5.38
C THR A 69 19.71 0.80 5.73
N LEU A 70 18.78 0.97 4.77
CA LEU A 70 17.61 1.84 4.97
C LEU A 70 16.73 1.37 6.14
N LEU A 71 16.32 0.11 6.13
CA LEU A 71 15.40 -0.42 7.15
C LEU A 71 16.07 -0.53 8.52
N ASP A 72 17.37 -0.86 8.54
CA ASP A 72 18.17 -0.88 9.78
C ASP A 72 18.29 0.52 10.38
N ARG A 73 18.53 1.55 9.54
CA ARG A 73 18.57 2.95 10.01
C ARG A 73 17.22 3.43 10.52
N ILE A 74 16.12 3.03 9.89
CA ILE A 74 14.76 3.33 10.39
C ILE A 74 14.57 2.70 11.77
N THR A 75 14.84 1.40 11.89
CA THR A 75 14.65 0.66 13.15
C THR A 75 15.56 1.19 14.26
N ALA A 76 16.84 1.48 13.96
CA ALA A 76 17.80 2.01 14.93
C ALA A 76 17.39 3.40 15.45
N LYS A 77 16.82 4.26 14.61
CA LYS A 77 16.32 5.58 15.02
C LYS A 77 15.15 5.51 15.99
N ALA A 78 14.41 4.40 16.03
CA ALA A 78 13.34 4.19 17.01
C ALA A 78 13.84 3.75 18.40
N GLN A 79 15.15 3.57 18.60
CA GLN A 79 15.77 3.26 19.90
C GLN A 79 15.15 2.05 20.63
N GLY A 80 14.76 1.02 19.88
CA GLY A 80 14.10 -0.17 20.41
C GLY A 80 12.56 -0.10 20.42
N GLY A 81 12.00 1.05 20.08
CA GLY A 81 10.57 1.26 19.84
C GLY A 81 10.08 0.69 18.50
N LYS A 82 8.78 0.87 18.26
CA LYS A 82 8.05 0.33 17.11
C LYS A 82 7.95 1.36 15.99
N SER A 83 8.36 0.97 14.79
CA SER A 83 8.35 1.81 13.60
C SER A 83 7.25 1.42 12.61
N LEU A 84 6.54 2.43 12.08
CA LEU A 84 5.67 2.29 10.93
C LEU A 84 6.30 3.01 9.72
N LEU A 85 6.59 2.28 8.64
CA LEU A 85 7.03 2.83 7.37
C LEU A 85 5.86 2.91 6.39
N GLY A 86 5.34 4.11 6.19
CA GLY A 86 4.31 4.41 5.19
C GLY A 86 4.91 4.82 3.85
N LEU A 87 4.30 4.37 2.75
CA LEU A 87 4.75 4.68 1.39
C LEU A 87 3.58 5.17 0.51
N ASP A 88 3.84 6.18 -0.33
CA ASP A 88 2.90 6.60 -1.36
C ASP A 88 3.09 5.82 -2.67
N LEU A 89 2.98 4.49 -2.60
CA LEU A 89 2.98 3.61 -3.76
C LEU A 89 2.17 2.34 -3.54
N PRO A 90 1.76 1.65 -4.61
CA PRO A 90 1.11 0.36 -4.50
C PRO A 90 1.94 -0.71 -3.80
N ILE A 91 1.36 -1.34 -2.77
CA ILE A 91 1.73 -2.68 -2.29
C ILE A 91 0.56 -3.62 -2.60
N GLY A 92 0.85 -4.79 -3.18
CA GLY A 92 -0.17 -5.71 -3.70
C GLY A 92 -0.49 -5.51 -5.19
N ALA A 93 -1.24 -6.46 -5.75
CA ALA A 93 -1.60 -6.51 -7.17
C ALA A 93 -3.12 -6.65 -7.40
N PRO A 94 -3.63 -6.27 -8.59
CA PRO A 94 -5.03 -6.47 -8.95
C PRO A 94 -5.46 -7.94 -8.88
N ARG A 95 -6.64 -8.21 -8.32
CA ARG A 95 -7.15 -9.59 -8.14
C ARG A 95 -7.37 -10.30 -9.46
N PHE A 96 -7.84 -9.60 -10.49
CA PHE A 96 -8.01 -10.15 -11.84
C PHE A 96 -6.68 -10.73 -12.36
N TRP A 97 -5.62 -9.93 -12.32
CA TRP A 97 -4.30 -10.36 -12.76
C TRP A 97 -3.77 -11.51 -11.90
N ALA A 98 -3.92 -11.45 -10.58
CA ALA A 98 -3.47 -12.52 -9.68
C ALA A 98 -4.10 -13.86 -10.04
N LYS A 99 -5.43 -13.89 -10.30
CA LYS A 99 -6.12 -15.10 -10.78
C LYS A 99 -5.55 -15.60 -12.10
N LYS A 100 -5.33 -14.70 -13.08
CA LYS A 100 -4.78 -15.05 -14.39
C LYS A 100 -3.34 -15.58 -14.31
N ALA A 101 -2.56 -15.02 -13.38
CA ALA A 101 -1.19 -15.40 -13.09
C ALA A 101 -1.08 -16.62 -12.16
N GLN A 102 -2.21 -17.17 -11.70
CA GLN A 102 -2.29 -18.27 -10.73
C GLN A 102 -1.53 -17.98 -9.43
N ILE A 103 -1.69 -16.75 -8.93
CA ILE A 103 -1.12 -16.28 -7.67
C ILE A 103 -2.20 -16.25 -6.60
N GLU A 104 -1.95 -16.99 -5.52
CA GLU A 104 -2.82 -17.05 -4.35
C GLU A 104 -2.45 -15.97 -3.34
N GLU A 105 -1.15 -15.76 -3.10
CA GLU A 105 -0.65 -14.87 -2.06
C GLU A 105 0.44 -13.92 -2.58
N PHE A 106 0.36 -12.65 -2.16
CA PHE A 106 1.26 -11.60 -2.66
C PHE A 106 2.68 -11.70 -2.10
N LEU A 107 2.87 -11.98 -0.81
CA LEU A 107 4.21 -12.04 -0.21
C LEU A 107 5.04 -13.22 -0.73
N PRO A 108 4.50 -14.45 -0.87
CA PRO A 108 5.21 -15.53 -1.56
C PRO A 108 5.57 -15.20 -3.01
N LEU A 109 4.66 -14.58 -3.77
CA LEU A 109 4.98 -14.08 -5.11
C LEU A 109 6.17 -13.11 -5.05
N LEU A 110 6.11 -12.10 -4.18
CA LEU A 110 7.12 -11.05 -4.09
C LEU A 110 8.51 -11.61 -3.79
N LYS A 111 8.61 -12.65 -2.94
CA LYS A 111 9.87 -13.37 -2.69
C LYS A 111 10.39 -14.07 -3.96
N ALA A 112 9.49 -14.63 -4.78
CA ALA A 112 9.84 -15.37 -5.99
C ALA A 112 10.20 -14.50 -7.21
N LEU A 113 9.78 -13.22 -7.24
CA LEU A 113 9.99 -12.34 -8.40
C LEU A 113 11.46 -12.25 -8.84
N GLY A 114 11.70 -12.19 -10.15
CA GLY A 114 13.07 -12.15 -10.71
C GLY A 114 13.76 -13.52 -10.81
N ASN A 115 13.16 -14.58 -10.27
CA ASN A 115 13.57 -15.97 -10.49
C ASN A 115 12.55 -16.70 -11.37
N PRO A 116 12.90 -17.81 -12.05
CA PRO A 116 11.94 -18.59 -12.82
C PRO A 116 10.69 -18.98 -12.01
N PRO A 117 9.47 -18.80 -12.55
CA PRO A 117 9.14 -18.32 -13.91
C PRO A 117 8.85 -16.80 -14.01
N TRP A 118 9.32 -15.99 -13.07
CA TRP A 118 9.09 -14.54 -12.92
C TRP A 118 10.30 -13.68 -13.30
N GLU A 119 11.23 -14.20 -14.09
CA GLU A 119 12.46 -13.52 -14.50
C GLU A 119 12.21 -12.13 -15.11
N ASP A 120 11.10 -11.99 -15.85
CA ASP A 120 10.75 -10.78 -16.58
C ASP A 120 9.78 -9.84 -15.86
N PHE A 121 9.33 -10.19 -14.66
CA PHE A 121 8.30 -9.40 -13.96
C PHE A 121 8.71 -7.93 -13.75
N TYR A 122 9.99 -7.71 -13.45
CA TYR A 122 10.53 -6.37 -13.24
C TYR A 122 10.88 -5.61 -14.53
N ASN A 123 10.69 -6.22 -15.70
CA ASN A 123 11.02 -5.65 -17.00
C ASN A 123 9.72 -5.25 -17.72
N PRO A 124 9.33 -3.96 -17.76
CA PRO A 124 8.14 -3.58 -18.51
C PRO A 124 8.23 -4.02 -19.98
N ALA A 125 7.09 -4.42 -20.56
CA ALA A 125 6.96 -4.82 -21.94
C ALA A 125 7.27 -3.65 -22.90
N LEU A 126 8.02 -3.94 -23.97
CA LEU A 126 8.32 -3.00 -25.06
C LEU A 126 7.22 -3.05 -26.11
N THR A 127 6.70 -4.24 -26.39
CA THR A 127 5.70 -4.50 -27.43
C THR A 127 4.44 -5.13 -26.82
N ILE A 128 3.33 -5.09 -27.57
CA ILE A 128 2.05 -5.68 -27.13
C ILE A 128 2.20 -7.20 -26.93
N ALA A 129 2.99 -7.87 -27.78
CA ALA A 129 3.20 -9.32 -27.73
C ALA A 129 3.98 -9.80 -26.49
N GLU A 130 4.71 -8.90 -25.83
CA GLU A 130 5.43 -9.20 -24.58
C GLU A 130 4.53 -9.09 -23.35
N ILE A 131 3.36 -8.45 -23.45
CA ILE A 131 2.45 -8.27 -22.33
C ILE A 131 1.83 -9.61 -21.98
N GLY A 132 2.00 -10.03 -20.73
CA GLY A 132 1.39 -11.25 -20.24
C GLY A 132 1.47 -11.35 -18.71
N PRO A 133 0.92 -12.43 -18.13
CA PRO A 133 0.85 -12.57 -16.67
C PRO A 133 2.22 -12.45 -15.97
N ARG A 134 3.29 -12.96 -16.60
CA ARG A 134 4.67 -12.93 -16.08
C ARG A 134 5.44 -11.64 -16.40
N ARG A 135 4.92 -10.80 -17.29
CA ARG A 135 5.50 -9.52 -17.69
C ARG A 135 4.38 -8.47 -17.86
N PRO A 136 3.71 -8.06 -16.76
CA PRO A 136 2.45 -7.33 -16.87
C PRO A 136 2.62 -5.81 -17.04
N PHE A 137 3.77 -5.25 -16.69
CA PHE A 137 3.99 -3.80 -16.73
C PHE A 137 4.20 -3.30 -18.16
N TYR A 138 3.55 -2.20 -18.53
CA TYR A 138 3.67 -1.60 -19.86
C TYR A 138 3.32 -0.10 -19.81
N PRO A 139 4.00 0.76 -20.59
CA PRO A 139 5.11 0.48 -21.49
C PRO A 139 6.49 0.75 -20.89
N ALA A 140 7.51 0.05 -21.38
CA ALA A 140 8.90 0.35 -21.03
C ALA A 140 9.34 1.75 -21.47
N ARG A 141 8.82 2.24 -22.60
CA ARG A 141 9.19 3.53 -23.20
C ARG A 141 7.95 4.25 -23.76
N PRO A 142 7.96 5.59 -23.83
CA PRO A 142 6.90 6.34 -24.52
C PRO A 142 6.93 6.06 -26.04
N GLY A 143 5.79 6.32 -26.70
CA GLY A 143 5.67 6.30 -28.17
C GLY A 143 4.75 5.20 -28.69
N GLY A 144 3.62 5.59 -29.30
CA GLY A 144 2.66 4.64 -29.90
C GLY A 144 1.96 3.70 -28.91
N THR A 145 2.11 3.93 -27.61
CA THR A 145 1.62 3.04 -26.55
C THR A 145 0.26 3.48 -26.04
N LYS A 146 -0.63 2.52 -25.74
CA LYS A 146 -2.00 2.77 -25.30
C LYS A 146 -2.36 1.84 -24.15
N GLN A 147 -3.19 2.32 -23.23
CA GLN A 147 -3.74 1.50 -22.15
C GLN A 147 -4.53 0.29 -22.67
N ALA A 148 -5.21 0.42 -23.82
CA ALA A 148 -5.89 -0.69 -24.48
C ALA A 148 -4.97 -1.90 -24.77
N HIS A 149 -3.66 -1.69 -24.91
CA HIS A 149 -2.70 -2.78 -25.08
C HIS A 149 -2.55 -3.62 -23.81
N LEU A 150 -2.65 -3.02 -22.62
CA LEU A 150 -2.68 -3.76 -21.35
C LEU A 150 -3.94 -4.61 -21.25
N VAL A 151 -5.10 -4.03 -21.57
CA VAL A 151 -6.40 -4.73 -21.57
C VAL A 151 -6.32 -5.95 -22.49
N GLN A 152 -5.87 -5.76 -23.73
CA GLN A 152 -5.71 -6.85 -24.69
C GLN A 152 -4.67 -7.89 -24.25
N GLY A 153 -3.46 -7.47 -23.88
CA GLY A 153 -2.36 -8.38 -23.54
C GLY A 153 -2.60 -9.18 -22.26
N LEU A 154 -3.25 -8.56 -21.26
CA LEU A 154 -3.69 -9.24 -20.04
C LEU A 154 -5.07 -9.87 -20.17
N GLY A 155 -5.71 -9.79 -21.35
CA GLY A 155 -7.04 -10.32 -21.65
C GLY A 155 -8.10 -9.92 -20.62
N ALA A 156 -8.04 -8.68 -20.16
CA ALA A 156 -9.07 -8.04 -19.35
C ALA A 156 -10.18 -7.49 -20.26
N ASP A 157 -11.34 -7.17 -19.68
CA ASP A 157 -12.42 -6.51 -20.41
C ASP A 157 -12.23 -4.99 -20.40
N SER A 158 -11.61 -4.47 -19.33
CA SER A 158 -11.37 -3.04 -19.15
C SER A 158 -10.11 -2.74 -18.34
N MET A 159 -9.75 -1.46 -18.23
CA MET A 159 -8.69 -1.02 -17.32
C MET A 159 -9.08 -1.19 -15.85
N ASP A 160 -10.37 -1.20 -15.52
CA ASP A 160 -10.87 -1.35 -14.15
C ASP A 160 -10.56 -2.74 -13.58
N ASP A 161 -10.52 -3.76 -14.43
CA ASP A 161 -10.06 -5.11 -14.04
C ASP A 161 -8.59 -5.10 -13.58
N LEU A 162 -7.80 -4.16 -14.09
CA LEU A 162 -6.38 -3.99 -13.77
C LEU A 162 -6.16 -3.07 -12.57
N CYS A 163 -7.23 -2.64 -11.90
CA CYS A 163 -7.18 -1.89 -10.65
C CYS A 163 -7.32 -2.82 -9.44
N ARG A 164 -6.74 -2.42 -8.32
CA ARG A 164 -7.04 -2.99 -7.00
C ARG A 164 -8.31 -2.33 -6.47
N ARG A 165 -9.01 -3.00 -5.56
CA ARG A 165 -10.20 -2.41 -4.91
C ARG A 165 -9.89 -1.06 -4.22
N VAL A 166 -8.70 -0.93 -3.64
CA VAL A 166 -8.23 0.29 -2.98
C VAL A 166 -7.91 1.43 -3.95
N ASP A 167 -7.79 1.15 -5.25
CA ASP A 167 -7.52 2.17 -6.25
C ASP A 167 -8.79 2.97 -6.61
N PHE A 168 -9.97 2.47 -6.26
CA PHE A 168 -11.24 3.16 -6.48
C PHE A 168 -11.61 4.07 -5.30
N ASN A 169 -12.30 5.18 -5.59
CA ASN A 169 -12.98 5.97 -4.56
C ASN A 169 -14.06 5.17 -3.83
N ALA A 170 -14.60 5.72 -2.74
CA ALA A 170 -15.60 5.07 -1.90
C ALA A 170 -16.85 4.60 -2.68
N GLU A 171 -17.21 5.32 -3.74
CA GLU A 171 -18.34 4.99 -4.61
C GLU A 171 -18.02 3.95 -5.70
N GLY A 172 -16.75 3.55 -5.85
CA GLY A 172 -16.31 2.59 -6.88
C GLY A 172 -16.27 3.14 -8.31
N LYS A 173 -16.36 4.47 -8.49
CA LYS A 173 -16.60 5.12 -9.79
C LYS A 173 -15.37 5.70 -10.46
N ARG A 174 -14.31 5.98 -9.70
CA ARG A 174 -13.08 6.58 -10.24
C ARG A 174 -11.87 5.85 -9.68
N ALA A 175 -11.13 5.20 -10.56
CA ALA A 175 -9.87 4.56 -10.22
C ALA A 175 -8.68 5.51 -10.38
N ALA A 176 -7.67 5.31 -9.53
CA ALA A 176 -6.30 5.76 -9.79
C ALA A 176 -5.72 5.03 -11.02
N THR A 177 -4.59 5.50 -11.52
CA THR A 177 -3.89 4.84 -12.64
C THR A 177 -3.56 3.39 -12.28
N PRO A 178 -3.90 2.40 -13.12
CA PRO A 178 -3.62 1.00 -12.84
C PRO A 178 -2.13 0.72 -12.63
N LEU A 179 -1.83 -0.19 -11.68
CA LEU A 179 -0.46 -0.57 -11.29
C LEU A 179 0.43 -0.87 -12.50
N PHE A 180 -0.09 -1.61 -13.47
CA PHE A 180 0.69 -2.09 -14.60
C PHE A 180 0.96 -1.02 -15.67
N TRP A 181 0.32 0.15 -15.59
CA TRP A 181 0.59 1.26 -16.51
C TRP A 181 1.77 2.11 -16.03
N THR A 182 2.82 2.23 -16.85
CA THR A 182 4.11 2.83 -16.45
C THR A 182 4.44 4.17 -17.13
N LEU A 183 3.45 4.84 -17.74
CA LEU A 183 3.66 6.08 -18.50
C LEU A 183 2.76 7.23 -18.03
N GLY A 184 3.28 8.45 -18.03
CA GLY A 184 2.54 9.66 -17.67
C GLY A 184 2.78 10.11 -16.22
N ALA A 185 2.30 11.30 -15.86
CA ALA A 185 2.55 11.91 -14.55
C ALA A 185 1.87 11.17 -13.39
N ALA A 186 0.70 10.59 -13.64
CA ALA A 186 -0.08 9.85 -12.64
C ALA A 186 0.31 8.37 -12.54
N GLN A 187 1.40 7.93 -13.18
CA GLN A 187 1.82 6.53 -13.11
C GLN A 187 2.39 6.21 -11.72
N VAL A 188 2.02 5.06 -11.19
CA VAL A 188 2.50 4.55 -9.90
C VAL A 188 3.36 3.29 -10.07
N GLY A 189 3.23 2.61 -11.21
CA GLY A 189 3.85 1.30 -11.45
C GLY A 189 5.38 1.30 -11.37
N LYS A 190 6.04 2.36 -11.85
CA LYS A 190 7.51 2.43 -11.80
C LYS A 190 8.04 2.61 -10.39
N ALA A 191 7.34 3.38 -9.55
CA ALA A 191 7.70 3.56 -8.15
C ALA A 191 7.53 2.24 -7.38
N ALA A 192 6.37 1.58 -7.56
CA ALA A 192 6.11 0.26 -6.99
C ALA A 192 7.17 -0.78 -7.41
N LEU A 193 7.44 -0.93 -8.71
CA LEU A 193 8.49 -1.83 -9.23
C LEU A 193 9.85 -1.56 -8.59
N SER A 194 10.24 -0.27 -8.52
CA SER A 194 11.52 0.13 -7.94
C SER A 194 11.59 -0.21 -6.46
N PHE A 195 10.54 0.05 -5.69
CA PHE A 195 10.53 -0.21 -4.25
C PHE A 195 10.47 -1.71 -3.96
N TRP A 196 9.60 -2.46 -4.65
CA TRP A 196 9.46 -3.90 -4.49
C TRP A 196 10.79 -4.61 -4.73
N ARG A 197 11.46 -4.28 -5.84
CA ARG A 197 12.74 -4.91 -6.21
C ARG A 197 13.90 -4.53 -5.28
N GLN A 198 13.97 -3.26 -4.87
CA GLN A 198 15.17 -2.72 -4.24
C GLN A 198 15.10 -2.69 -2.71
N VAL A 199 13.90 -2.76 -2.13
CA VAL A 199 13.69 -2.66 -0.68
C VAL A 199 12.85 -3.82 -0.17
N LEU A 200 11.61 -3.96 -0.64
CA LEU A 200 10.65 -4.87 -0.02
C LEU A 200 11.03 -6.35 -0.21
N GLN A 201 11.37 -6.77 -1.43
CA GLN A 201 11.79 -8.14 -1.68
C GLN A 201 13.09 -8.49 -0.92
N PRO A 202 14.18 -7.70 -0.98
CA PRO A 202 15.37 -7.96 -0.16
C PRO A 202 15.06 -8.05 1.33
N ALA A 203 14.18 -7.18 1.86
CA ALA A 203 13.79 -7.21 3.27
C ALA A 203 13.04 -8.49 3.64
N LEU A 204 12.15 -8.97 2.77
CA LEU A 204 11.40 -10.22 2.96
C LEU A 204 12.27 -11.48 2.88
N LEU A 205 13.44 -11.38 2.25
CA LEU A 205 14.43 -12.46 2.15
C LEU A 205 15.48 -12.42 3.27
N ALA A 206 15.51 -11.35 4.08
CA ALA A 206 16.44 -11.22 5.20
C ALA A 206 16.06 -12.17 6.36
N PRO A 207 17.00 -12.50 7.27
CA PRO A 207 16.73 -13.38 8.41
C PRO A 207 15.64 -12.88 9.36
N SER A 208 15.46 -11.56 9.45
CA SER A 208 14.42 -10.91 10.26
C SER A 208 13.61 -9.98 9.35
N PRO A 209 12.62 -10.51 8.61
CA PRO A 209 11.81 -9.71 7.70
C PRO A 209 10.88 -8.78 8.49
N PRO A 210 10.58 -7.58 7.96
CA PRO A 210 9.56 -6.72 8.54
C PRO A 210 8.16 -7.28 8.29
N ALA A 211 7.20 -6.87 9.12
CA ALA A 211 5.79 -7.11 8.84
C ALA A 211 5.29 -6.21 7.70
N VAL A 212 4.40 -6.73 6.86
CA VAL A 212 3.82 -6.02 5.72
C VAL A 212 2.30 -6.02 5.83
N TRP A 213 1.73 -4.86 6.11
CA TRP A 213 0.29 -4.66 6.07
C TRP A 213 -0.20 -4.49 4.62
N PRO A 214 -1.40 -4.97 4.24
CA PRO A 214 -2.36 -5.75 5.02
C PRO A 214 -2.18 -7.28 4.92
N PHE A 215 -1.01 -7.77 4.51
CA PHE A 215 -0.81 -9.18 4.17
C PHE A 215 -0.52 -10.06 5.38
N ASP A 216 0.23 -9.56 6.37
CA ASP A 216 0.59 -10.33 7.56
C ASP A 216 -0.46 -10.26 8.69
N GLY A 217 -1.47 -9.39 8.58
CA GLY A 217 -2.52 -9.25 9.59
C GLY A 217 -3.07 -7.84 9.76
N THR A 218 -3.71 -7.58 10.91
CA THR A 218 -4.26 -6.26 11.23
C THR A 218 -3.14 -5.28 11.59
N LEU A 219 -3.31 -4.00 11.26
CA LEU A 219 -2.26 -3.00 11.55
C LEU A 219 -1.96 -2.89 13.06
N SER A 220 -2.97 -3.06 13.91
CA SER A 220 -2.83 -3.06 15.38
C SER A 220 -1.94 -4.20 15.87
N ASP A 221 -2.17 -5.42 15.39
CA ASP A 221 -1.36 -6.58 15.79
C ASP A 221 0.07 -6.43 15.29
N LEU A 222 0.24 -6.01 14.03
CA LEU A 222 1.56 -5.88 13.41
C LEU A 222 2.42 -4.83 14.12
N THR A 223 1.87 -3.66 14.40
CA THR A 223 2.58 -2.57 15.11
C THR A 223 2.90 -2.91 16.56
N SER A 224 2.10 -3.77 17.21
CA SER A 224 2.36 -4.25 18.57
C SER A 224 3.49 -5.28 18.60
N GLN A 225 3.55 -6.17 17.62
CA GLN A 225 4.41 -7.35 17.65
C GLN A 225 5.78 -7.11 17.00
N ASN A 226 5.86 -6.23 16.00
CA ASN A 226 7.04 -6.12 15.13
C ASN A 226 7.79 -4.81 15.37
N SER A 227 9.12 -4.84 15.34
CA SER A 227 9.94 -3.61 15.41
C SER A 227 9.71 -2.68 14.21
N LEU A 228 9.39 -3.24 13.05
CA LEU A 228 9.10 -2.51 11.83
C LEU A 228 7.89 -3.12 11.12
N THR A 229 6.90 -2.28 10.82
CA THR A 229 5.77 -2.59 9.94
C THR A 229 5.82 -1.68 8.72
N ILE A 230 5.64 -2.24 7.53
CA ILE A 230 5.54 -1.51 6.25
C ILE A 230 4.07 -1.47 5.83
N CYS A 231 3.56 -0.28 5.45
CA CYS A 231 2.17 -0.07 5.03
C CYS A 231 2.04 0.82 3.79
#